data_AF-A0A3Q9LKI3-F1
#
_entry.id   AF-A0A3Q9LKI3-F1
#
_cell.length_a   1.000
_cell.length_b   1.000
_cell.length_c   1.000
_cell.angle_alpha   90.00
_cell.angle_beta   90.00
_cell.angle_gamma   90.00
#
_symmetry.space_group_name_H-M   'P 1'
#
loop_
_entity.id
_entity.type
_entity.pdbx_description
1 polymer ?
#
loop_
_entity_poly.entity_id
_entity_poly.type
_entity_poly.pdbx_seq_one_letter_code
_entity_poly.pdbx_strand_id
1 'polypeptide(L)'
;MKGRLISSDPYRQQFLVERAVSFSHRQRDCSELISVLPRHTLQQIDGFGGSFTEGAGVVFNSMSEKTKAQFLSLYFSAQEHNYTLARMPIQSCDFSLGNYAYVDSSADLQQGRLSFSRDEAHLIPLISGALRLNPHMKLMASPWSPPAFMKTNNDMNGGGKLRRECYADWADIIINYLLEYRRHGINVQALSVQNEPVAVKTWDSCLYSVEEETDFAVQYLRPRLARQGMDEMEIYIWDHDKDGLVDWAELAFADEANYKGINGLAFHWYTGDHFSQIQYLAQCLPDKKLLFSEGCVPMESDAGSQIRHWHTYLHDMIGNFKSGCSGFIDWNLLLNSEGGPNHQGNLCEAPIQYDAQNDVLRRNHSWYGIGHFCRYVRPGARVMLSSSYDNLLEEVGFVNPDGERVLVVYNRDVQERRCRVLDGDKEIALTLPPSGASTLLWRQESI
;
A
#
# COMPACT_ATOMS: atom_id res chain seq x y z
N MET A 1 -31.27 7.64 -12.79
CA MET A 1 -29.82 7.74 -12.50
C MET A 1 -29.15 6.52 -13.13
N LYS A 2 -28.03 6.68 -13.85
CA LYS A 2 -27.34 5.59 -14.57
C LYS A 2 -25.91 5.40 -14.07
N GLY A 3 -25.35 4.22 -14.32
CA GLY A 3 -24.02 3.87 -13.87
C GLY A 3 -23.39 2.71 -14.63
N ARG A 4 -22.27 2.23 -14.12
CA ARG A 4 -21.53 1.06 -14.61
C ARG A 4 -21.35 0.10 -13.44
N LEU A 5 -21.53 -1.18 -13.69
CA LEU A 5 -21.29 -2.24 -12.71
C LEU A 5 -20.17 -3.13 -13.23
N ILE A 6 -19.14 -3.30 -12.41
CA ILE A 6 -18.01 -4.17 -12.66
C ILE A 6 -18.14 -5.33 -11.69
N SER A 7 -18.24 -6.57 -12.17
CA SER A 7 -18.45 -7.75 -11.33
C SER A 7 -17.37 -8.80 -11.56
N SER A 8 -16.97 -9.47 -10.50
CA SER A 8 -16.09 -10.64 -10.52
C SER A 8 -16.76 -11.82 -9.83
N ASP A 9 -16.71 -12.98 -10.47
CA ASP A 9 -17.05 -14.30 -9.95
C ASP A 9 -15.77 -15.15 -9.98
N PRO A 10 -15.00 -15.18 -8.86
CA PRO A 10 -13.70 -15.83 -8.84
C PRO A 10 -13.83 -17.35 -9.01
N TYR A 11 -14.92 -17.97 -8.54
CA TYR A 11 -15.16 -19.41 -8.74
C TYR A 11 -15.40 -19.78 -10.20
N ARG A 12 -15.86 -18.84 -11.02
CA ARG A 12 -16.01 -19.02 -12.48
C ARG A 12 -14.87 -18.41 -13.30
N GLN A 13 -13.81 -17.93 -12.66
CA GLN A 13 -12.69 -17.24 -13.32
C GLN A 13 -13.13 -16.05 -14.18
N GLN A 14 -14.19 -15.34 -13.76
CA GLN A 14 -14.67 -14.13 -14.41
C GLN A 14 -14.27 -12.94 -13.55
N PHE A 15 -13.43 -12.06 -14.10
CA PHE A 15 -12.93 -10.90 -13.35
C PHE A 15 -13.22 -9.61 -14.09
N LEU A 16 -13.61 -8.59 -13.32
CA LEU A 16 -13.78 -7.20 -13.77
C LEU A 16 -14.70 -7.06 -15.00
N VAL A 17 -15.78 -7.84 -15.05
CA VAL A 17 -16.74 -7.81 -16.15
C VAL A 17 -17.63 -6.57 -16.01
N GLU A 18 -17.50 -5.63 -16.95
CA GLU A 18 -18.25 -4.38 -16.94
C GLU A 18 -19.56 -4.46 -17.74
N ARG A 19 -20.63 -3.87 -17.19
CA ARG A 19 -21.89 -3.62 -17.91
C ARG A 19 -22.54 -2.31 -17.47
N ALA A 20 -23.30 -1.69 -18.38
CA ALA A 20 -24.11 -0.53 -18.05
C ALA A 20 -25.31 -0.92 -17.15
N VAL A 21 -25.67 -0.05 -16.21
CA VAL A 21 -26.79 -0.24 -15.29
C VAL A 21 -27.58 1.05 -15.07
N SER A 22 -28.81 0.92 -14.59
CA SER A 22 -29.67 2.04 -14.22
C SER A 22 -30.35 1.80 -12.89
N PHE A 23 -30.43 2.85 -12.08
CA PHE A 23 -31.21 2.86 -10.85
C PHE A 23 -32.68 3.15 -11.17
N SER A 24 -33.55 2.60 -10.34
CA SER A 24 -34.99 2.84 -10.32
C SER A 24 -35.37 3.73 -9.13
N HIS A 25 -36.60 4.24 -9.10
CA HIS A 25 -37.12 4.83 -7.86
C HIS A 25 -37.22 3.75 -6.77
N ARG A 26 -36.89 4.13 -5.53
CA ARG A 26 -36.80 3.20 -4.41
C ARG A 26 -38.14 2.55 -4.09
N GLN A 27 -38.08 1.31 -3.62
CA GLN A 27 -39.22 0.64 -3.03
C GLN A 27 -39.47 1.16 -1.61
N ARG A 28 -40.68 0.92 -1.09
CA ARG A 28 -41.03 1.22 0.31
C ARG A 28 -40.36 0.27 1.29
N ASP A 29 -40.10 -0.97 0.86
CA ASP A 29 -39.42 -1.97 1.67
C ASP A 29 -37.99 -1.50 2.01
N CYS A 30 -37.56 -1.80 3.24
CA CYS A 30 -36.25 -1.43 3.77
C CYS A 30 -35.38 -2.66 4.11
N SER A 31 -35.71 -3.85 3.60
CA SER A 31 -34.90 -5.06 3.78
C SER A 31 -33.75 -5.14 2.76
N GLU A 32 -32.70 -5.90 3.08
CA GLU A 32 -31.57 -6.17 2.17
C GLU A 32 -30.86 -4.90 1.65
N LEU A 33 -30.85 -3.81 2.42
CA LEU A 33 -30.28 -2.53 1.98
C LEU A 33 -28.78 -2.44 2.22
N ILE A 34 -28.06 -1.92 1.22
CA ILE A 34 -26.79 -1.21 1.41
C ILE A 34 -27.08 0.27 1.19
N SER A 35 -27.16 1.04 2.28
CA SER A 35 -27.46 2.46 2.22
C SER A 35 -26.18 3.25 2.04
N VAL A 36 -26.15 4.15 1.05
CA VAL A 36 -25.01 5.05 0.80
C VAL A 36 -25.43 6.50 0.98
N LEU A 37 -24.57 7.30 1.60
CA LEU A 37 -24.83 8.71 1.89
C LEU A 37 -23.71 9.60 1.34
N PRO A 38 -23.63 9.82 0.01
CA PRO A 38 -22.52 10.53 -0.63
C PRO A 38 -22.27 11.96 -0.12
N ARG A 39 -23.29 12.60 0.49
CA ARG A 39 -23.19 13.93 1.10
C ARG A 39 -22.42 13.96 2.43
N HIS A 40 -22.19 12.80 3.04
CA HIS A 40 -21.45 12.65 4.29
C HIS A 40 -20.12 11.98 3.97
N THR A 41 -19.12 12.79 3.63
CA THR A 41 -17.75 12.33 3.37
C THR A 41 -16.97 12.20 4.67
N LEU A 42 -16.11 11.19 4.72
CA LEU A 42 -15.20 10.87 5.82
C LEU A 42 -13.77 11.27 5.42
N GLN A 43 -12.77 10.44 5.74
CA GLN A 43 -11.36 10.70 5.42
C GLN A 43 -11.10 10.76 3.92
N GLN A 44 -10.06 11.52 3.55
CA GLN A 44 -9.51 11.55 2.20
C GLN A 44 -8.49 10.44 2.02
N ILE A 45 -8.42 9.88 0.82
CA ILE A 45 -7.43 8.88 0.45
C ILE A 45 -6.41 9.43 -0.58
N ASP A 46 -5.18 8.97 -0.45
CA ASP A 46 -4.06 9.37 -1.29
C ASP A 46 -3.91 8.47 -2.53
N GLY A 47 -4.37 7.22 -2.46
CA GLY A 47 -4.40 6.32 -3.62
C GLY A 47 -4.12 4.85 -3.28
N PHE A 48 -3.67 4.14 -4.32
CA PHE A 48 -3.42 2.69 -4.31
C PHE A 48 -2.11 2.37 -5.02
N GLY A 49 -1.39 1.37 -4.55
CA GLY A 49 -0.05 1.07 -5.03
C GLY A 49 0.45 -0.32 -4.67
N GLY A 50 1.73 -0.53 -4.97
CA GLY A 50 2.53 -1.67 -4.53
C GLY A 50 3.99 -1.28 -4.39
N SER A 51 4.83 -2.21 -3.99
CA SER A 51 6.22 -1.96 -3.63
C SER A 51 7.21 -2.34 -4.74
N PHE A 52 8.18 -1.45 -4.97
CA PHE A 52 9.36 -1.70 -5.80
C PHE A 52 10.50 -2.22 -4.92
N THR A 53 10.79 -3.51 -5.00
CA THR A 53 11.92 -4.14 -4.31
C THR A 53 13.01 -4.54 -5.31
N GLU A 54 14.22 -4.83 -4.82
CA GLU A 54 15.27 -5.35 -5.70
C GLU A 54 14.81 -6.65 -6.38
N GLY A 55 14.10 -7.52 -5.66
CA GLY A 55 13.52 -8.74 -6.21
C GLY A 55 12.58 -8.46 -7.38
N ALA A 56 11.61 -7.55 -7.20
CA ALA A 56 10.71 -7.14 -8.28
C ALA A 56 11.47 -6.52 -9.46
N GLY A 57 12.48 -5.70 -9.16
CA GLY A 57 13.40 -5.08 -10.11
C GLY A 57 14.17 -6.06 -10.98
N VAL A 58 14.78 -7.07 -10.37
CA VAL A 58 15.52 -8.14 -11.04
C VAL A 58 14.59 -8.97 -11.92
N VAL A 59 13.40 -9.32 -11.43
CA VAL A 59 12.40 -10.06 -12.21
C VAL A 59 11.95 -9.22 -13.41
N PHE A 60 11.67 -7.93 -13.22
CA PHE A 60 11.33 -7.00 -14.30
C PHE A 60 12.44 -6.92 -15.35
N ASN A 61 13.70 -6.80 -14.93
CA ASN A 61 14.85 -6.72 -15.85
C ASN A 61 15.02 -7.98 -16.71
N SER A 62 14.56 -9.14 -16.22
CA SER A 62 14.63 -10.43 -16.94
C SER A 62 13.54 -10.64 -17.99
N MET A 63 12.55 -9.74 -18.06
CA MET A 63 11.46 -9.79 -19.03
C MET A 63 11.91 -9.41 -20.44
N SER A 64 11.25 -9.96 -21.47
CA SER A 64 11.33 -9.39 -22.81
C SER A 64 10.76 -7.95 -22.83
N GLU A 65 11.19 -7.11 -23.77
CA GLU A 65 10.68 -5.73 -23.87
C GLU A 65 9.16 -5.69 -24.11
N LYS A 66 8.60 -6.70 -24.78
CA LYS A 66 7.15 -6.87 -24.94
C LYS A 66 6.48 -7.08 -23.58
N THR A 67 7.02 -7.99 -22.77
CA THR A 67 6.47 -8.31 -21.45
C THR A 67 6.65 -7.15 -20.47
N LYS A 68 7.78 -6.42 -20.51
CA LYS A 68 7.97 -5.18 -19.73
C LYS A 68 6.88 -4.15 -20.04
N ALA A 69 6.61 -3.91 -21.33
CA ALA A 69 5.57 -2.97 -21.75
C ALA A 69 4.17 -3.41 -21.27
N GLN A 70 3.87 -4.71 -21.37
CA GLN A 70 2.62 -5.29 -20.86
C GLN A 70 2.49 -5.12 -19.34
N PHE A 71 3.54 -5.50 -18.59
CA PHE A 71 3.59 -5.40 -17.13
C PHE A 71 3.35 -3.97 -16.65
N LEU A 72 4.12 -3.01 -17.19
CA LEU A 72 3.98 -1.60 -16.82
C LEU A 72 2.58 -1.08 -17.15
N SER A 73 2.03 -1.44 -18.32
CA SER A 73 0.68 -1.04 -18.71
C SER A 73 -0.38 -1.58 -17.74
N LEU A 74 -0.28 -2.86 -17.34
CA LEU A 74 -1.23 -3.48 -16.43
C LEU A 74 -1.32 -2.76 -15.07
N TYR A 75 -0.20 -2.26 -14.54
CA TYR A 75 -0.19 -1.57 -13.25
C TYR A 75 -0.41 -0.06 -13.34
N PHE A 76 0.29 0.62 -14.26
CA PHE A 76 0.47 2.08 -14.21
C PHE A 76 -0.28 2.83 -15.30
N SER A 77 -0.88 2.14 -16.28
CA SER A 77 -1.74 2.81 -17.26
C SER A 77 -3.00 3.35 -16.60
N ALA A 78 -3.40 4.56 -16.99
CA ALA A 78 -4.65 5.18 -16.54
C ALA A 78 -5.92 4.42 -16.97
N GLN A 79 -5.80 3.49 -17.93
CA GLN A 79 -6.90 2.62 -18.37
C GLN A 79 -6.88 1.23 -17.70
N GLU A 80 -5.84 0.93 -16.91
CA GLU A 80 -5.70 -0.33 -16.18
C GLU A 80 -5.78 -0.07 -14.67
N HIS A 81 -4.87 -0.61 -13.86
CA HIS A 81 -4.86 -0.42 -12.40
C HIS A 81 -4.60 1.01 -11.95
N ASN A 82 -4.00 1.84 -12.80
CA ASN A 82 -3.71 3.24 -12.50
C ASN A 82 -3.09 3.43 -11.11
N TYR A 83 -2.08 2.61 -10.76
CA TYR A 83 -1.37 2.75 -9.49
C TYR A 83 -0.80 4.16 -9.35
N THR A 84 -1.05 4.75 -8.19
CA THR A 84 -0.79 6.15 -7.84
C THR A 84 0.10 6.29 -6.61
N LEU A 85 0.22 5.23 -5.82
CA LEU A 85 1.18 5.12 -4.73
C LEU A 85 2.24 4.06 -5.06
N ALA A 86 3.40 4.15 -4.42
CA ALA A 86 4.31 3.02 -4.31
C ALA A 86 5.19 3.16 -3.05
N ARG A 87 5.72 2.03 -2.57
CA ARG A 87 6.73 1.97 -1.51
C ARG A 87 8.03 1.37 -2.06
N MET A 88 9.18 1.75 -1.55
CA MET A 88 10.47 1.17 -1.95
C MET A 88 11.46 1.17 -0.80
N PRO A 89 12.39 0.19 -0.76
CA PRO A 89 13.36 0.11 0.31
C PRO A 89 14.45 1.17 0.16
N ILE A 90 14.91 1.68 1.29
CA ILE A 90 16.18 2.37 1.42
C ILE A 90 17.18 1.31 1.88
N GLN A 91 18.15 0.96 1.02
CA GLN A 91 19.05 -0.20 1.16
C GLN A 91 18.34 -1.53 0.92
N SER A 92 18.95 -2.66 1.30
CA SER A 92 18.31 -3.97 1.16
C SER A 92 17.09 -4.16 2.07
N CYS A 93 16.18 -4.98 1.58
CA CYS A 93 15.19 -5.72 2.34
C CYS A 93 15.32 -7.24 2.08
N ASP A 94 14.47 -8.05 2.70
CA ASP A 94 14.43 -9.50 2.48
C ASP A 94 14.23 -9.89 1.01
N PHE A 95 13.39 -9.15 0.28
CA PHE A 95 13.21 -9.23 -1.17
C PHE A 95 14.33 -8.54 -1.96
N SER A 96 15.57 -8.88 -1.62
CA SER A 96 16.78 -8.55 -2.34
C SER A 96 17.56 -9.82 -2.66
N LEU A 97 18.56 -9.74 -3.54
CA LEU A 97 19.48 -10.85 -3.82
C LEU A 97 20.42 -11.16 -2.63
N GLY A 98 20.52 -10.25 -1.67
CA GLY A 98 21.33 -10.30 -0.46
C GLY A 98 21.48 -8.90 0.12
N ASN A 99 22.01 -8.79 1.33
CA ASN A 99 22.22 -7.50 1.99
C ASN A 99 23.08 -6.55 1.13
N TYR A 100 22.74 -5.27 1.14
CA TYR A 100 23.59 -4.20 0.64
C TYR A 100 23.28 -2.89 1.35
N ALA A 101 24.31 -2.08 1.54
CA ALA A 101 24.19 -0.72 2.04
C ALA A 101 24.78 0.25 1.01
N TYR A 102 24.41 1.53 1.11
CA TYR A 102 25.02 2.58 0.27
C TYR A 102 26.44 2.94 0.71
N VAL A 103 26.84 2.50 1.90
CA VAL A 103 28.18 2.65 2.47
C VAL A 103 28.45 1.49 3.43
N ASP A 104 29.57 0.81 3.24
CA ASP A 104 29.87 -0.44 3.95
C ASP A 104 30.89 -0.25 5.08
N SER A 105 31.57 0.90 5.16
CA SER A 105 32.56 1.16 6.20
C SER A 105 32.55 2.61 6.71
N SER A 106 33.01 2.79 7.94
CA SER A 106 33.20 4.12 8.54
C SER A 106 34.24 4.96 7.81
N ALA A 107 35.24 4.32 7.19
CA ALA A 107 36.26 5.02 6.39
C ALA A 107 35.65 5.60 5.11
N ASP A 108 34.77 4.85 4.44
CA ASP A 108 34.08 5.32 3.23
C ASP A 108 33.12 6.47 3.56
N LEU A 109 32.40 6.35 4.68
CA LEU A 109 31.50 7.40 5.19
C LEU A 109 32.27 8.72 5.44
N GLN A 110 33.39 8.66 6.15
CA GLN A 110 34.23 9.85 6.42
C GLN A 110 34.79 10.48 5.14
N GLN A 111 34.97 9.70 4.08
CA GLN A 111 35.45 10.17 2.79
C GLN A 111 34.32 10.53 1.82
N GLY A 112 33.05 10.41 2.24
CA GLY A 112 31.88 10.71 1.41
C GLY A 112 31.70 9.76 0.22
N ARG A 113 32.24 8.54 0.29
CA ARG A 113 32.18 7.54 -0.79
C ARG A 113 30.94 6.66 -0.62
N LEU A 114 29.81 7.13 -1.13
CA LEU A 114 28.55 6.37 -1.23
C LEU A 114 28.43 5.70 -2.61
N SER A 115 27.71 4.58 -2.68
CA SER A 115 27.41 3.89 -3.94
C SER A 115 25.92 3.53 -4.04
N PHE A 116 25.30 3.95 -5.13
CA PHE A 116 23.91 3.62 -5.47
C PHE A 116 23.81 2.77 -6.75
N SER A 117 24.94 2.26 -7.27
CA SER A 117 24.99 1.53 -8.54
C SER A 117 24.11 0.29 -8.60
N ARG A 118 23.84 -0.32 -7.43
CA ARG A 118 22.93 -1.48 -7.32
C ARG A 118 21.48 -1.06 -7.55
N ASP A 119 21.04 0.04 -6.93
CA ASP A 119 19.72 0.64 -7.18
C ASP A 119 19.58 1.09 -8.64
N GLU A 120 20.61 1.73 -9.19
CA GLU A 120 20.65 2.18 -10.60
C GLU A 120 20.42 1.02 -11.57
N ALA A 121 20.91 -0.17 -11.24
CA ALA A 121 20.75 -1.37 -12.07
C ALA A 121 19.42 -2.10 -11.81
N HIS A 122 18.97 -2.19 -10.55
CA HIS A 122 17.89 -3.11 -10.18
C HIS A 122 16.57 -2.41 -9.86
N LEU A 123 16.57 -1.22 -9.26
CA LEU A 123 15.35 -0.53 -8.83
C LEU A 123 14.93 0.57 -9.83
N ILE A 124 15.86 1.47 -10.16
CA ILE A 124 15.61 2.67 -10.97
C ILE A 124 14.99 2.35 -12.34
N PRO A 125 15.38 1.29 -13.08
CA PRO A 125 14.77 0.98 -14.38
C PRO A 125 13.28 0.68 -14.30
N LEU A 126 12.86 -0.07 -13.27
CA LEU A 126 11.45 -0.40 -13.03
C LEU A 126 10.69 0.87 -12.64
N ILE A 127 11.17 1.62 -11.64
CA ILE A 127 10.52 2.84 -11.14
C ILE A 127 10.36 3.87 -12.27
N SER A 128 11.43 4.09 -13.04
CA SER A 128 11.40 4.99 -14.20
C SER A 128 10.42 4.51 -15.27
N GLY A 129 10.27 3.19 -15.44
CA GLY A 129 9.26 2.59 -16.29
C GLY A 129 7.84 2.93 -15.86
N ALA A 130 7.55 2.82 -14.57
CA ALA A 130 6.26 3.16 -13.99
C ALA A 130 5.96 4.67 -14.13
N LEU A 131 6.93 5.53 -13.80
CA LEU A 131 6.79 6.99 -13.89
C LEU A 131 6.61 7.51 -15.31
N ARG A 132 7.02 6.77 -16.35
CA ARG A 132 6.68 7.12 -17.74
C ARG A 132 5.19 7.02 -18.04
N LEU A 133 4.48 6.09 -17.38
CA LEU A 133 3.04 5.90 -17.56
C LEU A 133 2.24 6.76 -16.58
N ASN A 134 2.71 6.90 -15.35
CA ASN A 134 2.14 7.79 -14.35
C ASN A 134 3.23 8.66 -13.67
N PRO A 135 3.56 9.83 -14.22
CA PRO A 135 4.61 10.70 -13.64
C PRO A 135 4.20 11.36 -12.32
N HIS A 136 2.94 11.23 -11.91
CA HIS A 136 2.39 11.83 -10.69
C HIS A 136 2.25 10.82 -9.53
N MET A 137 2.89 9.66 -9.62
CA MET A 137 2.90 8.71 -8.50
C MET A 137 3.51 9.35 -7.24
N LYS A 138 2.88 9.11 -6.10
CA LYS A 138 3.41 9.45 -4.79
C LYS A 138 4.24 8.27 -4.29
N LEU A 139 5.54 8.49 -4.16
CA LEU A 139 6.51 7.46 -3.76
C LEU A 139 6.84 7.61 -2.28
N MET A 140 6.75 6.50 -1.56
CA MET A 140 7.18 6.33 -0.17
C MET A 140 8.47 5.52 -0.12
N ALA A 141 9.44 5.91 0.70
CA ALA A 141 10.65 5.14 0.92
C ALA A 141 10.83 4.77 2.40
N SER A 142 11.27 3.54 2.66
CA SER A 142 11.34 2.99 4.02
C SER A 142 12.61 2.16 4.18
N PRO A 143 13.40 2.35 5.25
CA PRO A 143 14.56 1.50 5.50
C PRO A 143 14.20 0.27 6.33
N TRP A 144 14.86 -0.86 6.03
CA TRP A 144 14.77 -2.06 6.87
C TRP A 144 15.93 -2.18 7.84
N SER A 145 17.11 -1.71 7.45
CA SER A 145 18.27 -1.68 8.31
C SER A 145 19.20 -0.55 7.88
N PRO A 146 19.79 0.19 8.83
CA PRO A 146 21.01 0.97 8.57
C PRO A 146 22.19 0.06 8.18
N PRO A 147 23.30 0.62 7.68
CA PRO A 147 24.53 -0.13 7.46
C PRO A 147 24.99 -0.89 8.71
N ALA A 148 25.52 -2.10 8.52
CA ALA A 148 25.96 -2.97 9.62
C ALA A 148 26.82 -2.24 10.67
N PHE A 149 27.87 -1.53 10.23
CA PHE A 149 28.79 -0.82 11.15
C PHE A 149 28.13 0.29 11.98
N MET A 150 26.94 0.77 11.60
CA MET A 150 26.18 1.76 12.37
C MET A 150 25.32 1.11 13.47
N LYS A 151 25.23 -0.21 13.52
CA LYS A 151 24.33 -0.93 14.42
C LYS A 151 25.07 -1.54 15.61
N THR A 152 24.35 -1.73 16.71
CA THR A 152 24.87 -2.32 17.95
C THR A 152 25.31 -3.78 17.79
N ASN A 153 24.78 -4.50 16.81
CA ASN A 153 25.11 -5.88 16.50
C ASN A 153 26.09 -6.05 15.32
N ASN A 154 26.47 -4.96 14.65
CA ASN A 154 27.31 -4.98 13.44
C ASN A 154 26.80 -5.93 12.34
N ASP A 155 25.47 -6.05 12.18
CA ASP A 155 24.83 -6.91 11.20
C ASP A 155 23.53 -6.23 10.72
N MET A 156 23.23 -6.27 9.43
CA MET A 156 21.96 -5.75 8.90
C MET A 156 20.78 -6.64 9.32
N ASN A 157 21.03 -7.93 9.56
CA ASN A 157 20.06 -8.90 9.99
C ASN A 157 19.94 -9.00 11.51
N GLY A 158 18.96 -9.73 12.01
CA GLY A 158 18.89 -10.13 13.42
C GLY A 158 18.60 -8.98 14.38
N GLY A 159 17.92 -7.93 13.92
CA GLY A 159 17.60 -6.76 14.70
C GLY A 159 18.83 -5.92 15.04
N GLY A 160 19.12 -5.75 16.33
CA GLY A 160 20.03 -4.71 16.80
C GLY A 160 19.42 -3.31 16.66
N LYS A 161 20.13 -2.29 17.11
CA LYS A 161 19.67 -0.89 17.09
C LYS A 161 20.67 -0.01 16.39
N LEU A 162 20.24 1.13 15.86
CA LEU A 162 21.15 2.17 15.43
C LEU A 162 21.93 2.70 16.64
N ARG A 163 23.26 2.74 16.56
CA ARG A 163 24.10 3.34 17.59
C ARG A 163 23.80 4.84 17.67
N ARG A 164 23.66 5.38 18.89
CA ARG A 164 23.22 6.79 19.08
C ARG A 164 24.14 7.79 18.39
N GLU A 165 25.44 7.51 18.40
CA GLU A 165 26.47 8.30 17.71
C GLU A 165 26.34 8.30 16.17
N CYS A 166 25.58 7.37 15.58
CA CYS A 166 25.35 7.25 14.14
C CYS A 166 24.01 7.86 13.67
N TYR A 167 23.21 8.49 14.55
CA TYR A 167 21.92 9.08 14.16
C TYR A 167 22.07 10.18 13.11
N ALA A 168 23.09 11.03 13.27
CA ALA A 168 23.39 12.07 12.28
C ALA A 168 23.75 11.48 10.92
N ASP A 169 24.70 10.55 10.91
CA ASP A 169 25.20 9.92 9.69
C ASP A 169 24.11 9.14 8.96
N TRP A 170 23.25 8.43 9.71
CA TRP A 170 22.15 7.68 9.11
C TRP A 170 21.14 8.61 8.43
N ALA A 171 20.78 9.71 9.08
CA ALA A 171 19.90 10.71 8.48
C ALA A 171 20.55 11.38 7.25
N ASP A 172 21.87 11.59 7.24
CA ASP A 172 22.59 12.10 6.07
C ASP A 172 22.61 11.10 4.90
N ILE A 173 22.74 9.79 5.18
CA ILE A 173 22.62 8.76 4.13
C ILE A 173 21.21 8.76 3.51
N ILE A 174 20.15 8.88 4.30
CA ILE A 174 18.77 8.99 3.80
C ILE A 174 18.62 10.23 2.90
N ILE A 175 19.21 11.37 3.28
CA ILE A 175 19.18 12.57 2.44
C ILE A 175 19.93 12.33 1.13
N ASN A 176 21.10 11.71 1.16
CA ASN A 176 21.84 11.38 -0.05
C ASN A 176 21.08 10.40 -0.96
N TYR A 177 20.32 9.46 -0.39
CA TYR A 177 19.39 8.61 -1.13
C TYR A 177 18.32 9.43 -1.86
N LEU A 178 17.67 10.37 -1.17
CA LEU A 178 16.66 11.25 -1.78
C LEU A 178 17.26 12.12 -2.89
N LEU A 179 18.47 12.64 -2.68
CA LEU A 179 19.18 13.42 -3.68
C LEU A 179 19.57 12.57 -4.89
N GLU A 180 20.00 11.33 -4.68
CA GLU A 180 20.33 10.41 -5.76
C GLU A 180 19.11 10.10 -6.62
N TYR A 181 18.01 9.68 -6.01
CA TYR A 181 16.79 9.37 -6.72
C TYR A 181 16.25 10.58 -7.50
N ARG A 182 16.35 11.78 -6.91
CA ARG A 182 15.99 13.03 -7.60
C ARG A 182 16.87 13.30 -8.83
N ARG A 183 18.16 12.95 -8.82
CA ARG A 183 19.05 13.06 -10.00
C ARG A 183 18.61 12.15 -11.14
N HIS A 184 17.97 11.03 -10.83
CA HIS A 184 17.36 10.10 -11.81
C HIS A 184 15.90 10.46 -12.15
N GLY A 185 15.41 11.63 -11.71
CA GLY A 185 14.04 12.08 -11.98
C GLY A 185 12.96 11.43 -11.11
N ILE A 186 13.36 10.77 -10.01
CA ILE A 186 12.45 10.08 -9.09
C ILE A 186 12.28 10.94 -7.83
N ASN A 187 11.08 11.47 -7.63
CA ASN A 187 10.78 12.33 -6.48
C ASN A 187 10.03 11.55 -5.39
N VAL A 188 10.67 11.35 -4.25
CA VAL A 188 10.05 10.77 -3.06
C VAL A 188 9.25 11.84 -2.31
N GLN A 189 8.08 11.47 -1.82
CA GLN A 189 7.13 12.37 -1.15
C GLN A 189 6.78 11.91 0.26
N ALA A 190 7.08 10.65 0.62
CA ALA A 190 6.87 10.12 1.95
C ALA A 190 8.04 9.25 2.42
N LEU A 191 8.26 9.21 3.73
CA LEU A 191 9.19 8.31 4.40
C LEU A 191 8.48 7.58 5.55
N SER A 192 8.90 6.36 5.86
CA SER A 192 8.82 5.86 7.24
C SER A 192 10.21 5.86 7.87
N VAL A 193 10.28 5.98 9.20
CA VAL A 193 11.56 5.99 9.92
C VAL A 193 12.26 4.65 9.82
N GLN A 194 11.50 3.57 9.99
CA GLN A 194 12.00 2.20 10.03
C GLN A 194 10.84 1.25 9.74
N ASN A 195 11.07 0.26 8.89
CA ASN A 195 10.16 -0.87 8.70
C ASN A 195 10.12 -1.73 9.97
N GLU A 196 8.94 -1.98 10.53
CA GLU A 196 8.71 -2.87 11.67
C GLU A 196 9.69 -2.64 12.85
N PRO A 197 9.71 -1.45 13.47
CA PRO A 197 10.74 -1.00 14.41
C PRO A 197 10.78 -1.78 15.73
N VAL A 198 9.81 -2.67 15.98
CA VAL A 198 9.75 -3.52 17.18
C VAL A 198 9.99 -5.00 16.88
N ALA A 199 10.27 -5.35 15.62
CA ALA A 199 10.41 -6.74 15.18
C ALA A 199 11.86 -7.11 14.87
N VAL A 200 12.36 -8.15 15.53
CA VAL A 200 13.61 -8.83 15.11
C VAL A 200 13.28 -9.80 14.00
N LYS A 201 13.99 -9.72 12.87
CA LYS A 201 13.85 -10.64 11.75
C LYS A 201 15.17 -11.34 11.44
N THR A 202 15.10 -12.50 10.79
CA THR A 202 16.30 -13.17 10.26
C THR A 202 16.88 -12.44 9.04
N TRP A 203 16.10 -11.55 8.42
CA TRP A 203 16.51 -10.59 7.40
C TRP A 203 16.80 -9.20 7.97
N ASP A 204 17.06 -8.24 7.08
CA ASP A 204 17.22 -6.81 7.36
C ASP A 204 16.17 -6.32 8.36
N SER A 205 16.62 -5.90 9.55
CA SER A 205 15.74 -5.38 10.60
C SER A 205 16.52 -4.50 11.56
N CYS A 206 15.89 -3.47 12.12
CA CYS A 206 16.51 -2.61 13.13
C CYS A 206 15.45 -2.13 14.12
N LEU A 207 15.76 -2.27 15.42
CA LEU A 207 14.84 -1.92 16.48
C LEU A 207 14.99 -0.46 16.90
N TYR A 208 13.85 0.20 17.10
CA TYR A 208 13.72 1.53 17.72
C TYR A 208 12.62 1.46 18.78
N SER A 209 12.82 2.14 19.91
CA SER A 209 11.69 2.50 20.77
C SER A 209 10.90 3.64 20.14
N VAL A 210 9.68 3.90 20.63
CA VAL A 210 8.86 5.03 20.14
C VAL A 210 9.57 6.37 20.34
N GLU A 211 10.31 6.54 21.43
CA GLU A 211 11.11 7.74 21.67
C GLU A 211 12.22 7.85 20.64
N GLU A 212 12.98 6.79 20.40
CA GLU A 212 14.09 6.82 19.44
C GLU A 212 13.61 7.06 17.99
N GLU A 213 12.50 6.44 17.59
CA GLU A 213 11.91 6.59 16.27
C GLU A 213 11.46 8.04 16.03
N THR A 214 10.72 8.60 16.98
CA THR A 214 10.20 9.97 16.89
C THR A 214 11.31 11.01 17.04
N ASP A 215 12.29 10.79 17.91
CA ASP A 215 13.49 11.62 18.07
C ASP A 215 14.29 11.66 16.76
N PHE A 216 14.45 10.52 16.08
CA PHE A 216 15.08 10.45 14.76
C PHE A 216 14.29 11.23 13.70
N ALA A 217 12.98 11.03 13.63
CA ALA A 217 12.11 11.76 12.69
C ALA A 217 12.20 13.29 12.87
N VAL A 218 12.01 13.76 14.11
CA VAL A 218 11.82 15.18 14.40
C VAL A 218 13.14 15.92 14.56
N GLN A 219 14.15 15.33 15.19
CA GLN A 219 15.42 16.02 15.46
C GLN A 219 16.47 15.81 14.37
N TYR A 220 16.39 14.71 13.61
CA TYR A 220 17.40 14.39 12.60
C TYR A 220 16.89 14.55 11.17
N LEU A 221 15.77 13.92 10.81
CA LEU A 221 15.24 13.98 9.45
C LEU A 221 14.64 15.36 9.12
N ARG A 222 13.71 15.87 9.94
CA ARG A 222 13.03 17.16 9.67
C ARG A 222 13.99 18.32 9.41
N PRO A 223 15.03 18.59 10.23
CA PRO A 223 15.95 19.69 9.98
C PRO A 223 16.78 19.50 8.71
N ARG A 224 17.10 18.25 8.34
CA ARG A 224 17.85 17.95 7.12
C ARG A 224 16.99 18.13 5.87
N LEU A 225 15.75 17.64 5.89
CA LEU A 225 14.78 17.82 4.82
C LEU A 225 14.55 19.31 4.54
N ALA A 226 14.33 20.11 5.59
CA ALA A 226 14.17 21.57 5.47
C ALA A 226 15.39 22.25 4.82
N ARG A 227 16.62 21.85 5.21
CA ARG A 227 17.85 22.38 4.59
C ARG A 227 17.97 22.04 3.09
N GLN A 228 17.32 20.99 2.63
CA GLN A 228 17.29 20.57 1.23
C GLN A 228 16.06 21.11 0.48
N GLY A 229 15.21 21.92 1.12
CA GLY A 229 13.95 22.43 0.56
C GLY A 229 12.92 21.32 0.33
N MET A 230 12.93 20.27 1.16
CA MET A 230 12.02 19.13 1.13
C MET A 230 11.01 19.18 2.28
N ASP A 231 10.55 20.38 2.66
CA ASP A 231 9.68 20.61 3.83
C ASP A 231 8.34 19.86 3.75
N GLU A 232 7.82 19.64 2.54
CA GLU A 232 6.57 18.95 2.26
C GLU A 232 6.66 17.41 2.39
N MET A 233 7.86 16.87 2.62
CA MET A 233 8.06 15.43 2.82
C MET A 233 7.18 14.92 3.96
N GLU A 234 6.35 13.93 3.68
CA GLU A 234 5.59 13.27 4.72
C GLU A 234 6.47 12.29 5.48
N ILE A 235 6.35 12.25 6.81
CA ILE A 235 7.02 11.25 7.65
C ILE A 235 5.95 10.46 8.40
N TYR A 236 6.01 9.14 8.26
CA TYR A 236 5.20 8.16 8.96
C TYR A 236 6.06 7.42 9.99
N ILE A 237 5.41 7.00 11.06
CA ILE A 237 5.99 6.15 12.11
C ILE A 237 5.21 4.83 12.20
N TRP A 238 5.60 3.96 13.13
CA TRP A 238 5.05 2.63 13.37
C TRP A 238 5.41 1.63 12.27
N ASP A 239 4.89 1.78 11.05
CA ASP A 239 5.18 0.92 9.88
C ASP A 239 5.24 -0.58 10.23
N HIS A 240 4.24 -1.01 11.00
CA HIS A 240 4.12 -2.35 11.57
C HIS A 240 2.65 -2.76 11.75
N ASP A 241 2.39 -3.92 12.32
CA ASP A 241 1.06 -4.52 12.37
C ASP A 241 0.03 -3.71 13.18
N LYS A 242 -1.26 -3.87 12.86
CA LYS A 242 -2.35 -3.05 13.43
C LYS A 242 -2.61 -3.25 14.92
N ASP A 243 -2.11 -4.33 15.54
CA ASP A 243 -2.42 -4.68 16.93
C ASP A 243 -1.75 -3.80 17.98
N GLY A 244 -0.67 -3.08 17.65
CA GLY A 244 -0.01 -2.11 18.52
C GLY A 244 -0.23 -0.65 18.13
N LEU A 245 -1.12 -0.38 17.17
CA LEU A 245 -1.24 0.92 16.50
C LEU A 245 -1.62 2.05 17.48
N VAL A 246 -2.59 1.81 18.37
CA VAL A 246 -3.04 2.80 19.35
C VAL A 246 -1.99 3.08 20.41
N ASP A 247 -1.38 2.04 20.97
CA ASP A 247 -0.39 2.16 22.04
C ASP A 247 0.83 2.97 21.58
N TRP A 248 1.30 2.72 20.35
CA TRP A 248 2.39 3.48 19.77
C TRP A 248 2.02 4.93 19.47
N ALA A 249 0.81 5.16 18.94
CA ALA A 249 0.32 6.51 18.65
C ALA A 249 0.17 7.35 19.92
N GLU A 250 -0.35 6.78 21.00
CA GLU A 250 -0.54 7.48 22.28
C GLU A 250 0.81 7.97 22.85
N LEU A 251 1.82 7.10 22.84
CA LEU A 251 3.16 7.46 23.29
C LEU A 251 3.84 8.48 22.36
N ALA A 252 3.75 8.27 21.05
CA ALA A 252 4.40 9.13 20.06
C ALA A 252 3.82 10.55 20.07
N PHE A 253 2.49 10.67 20.06
CA PHE A 253 1.79 11.96 19.89
C PHE A 253 1.45 12.67 21.20
N ALA A 254 1.86 12.12 22.36
CA ALA A 254 1.84 12.85 23.63
C ALA A 254 2.80 14.06 23.62
N ASP A 255 3.85 14.04 22.79
CA ASP A 255 4.78 15.15 22.60
C ASP A 255 4.32 16.08 21.46
N GLU A 256 4.26 17.39 21.74
CA GLU A 256 3.82 18.41 20.79
C GLU A 256 4.75 18.54 19.57
N ALA A 257 6.05 18.37 19.74
CA ALA A 257 7.02 18.41 18.65
C ALA A 257 6.82 17.22 17.70
N ASN A 258 6.54 16.03 18.25
CA ASN A 258 6.17 14.85 17.47
C ASN A 258 4.87 15.08 16.69
N TYR A 259 3.84 15.62 17.35
CA TYR A 259 2.59 15.96 16.70
C TYR A 259 2.78 16.96 15.55
N LYS A 260 3.66 17.96 15.67
CA LYS A 260 3.93 18.90 14.56
C LYS A 260 4.80 18.28 13.46
N GLY A 261 5.74 17.43 13.83
CA GLY A 261 6.78 16.90 12.95
C GLY A 261 6.45 15.58 12.25
N ILE A 262 5.31 14.94 12.52
CA ILE A 262 4.97 13.62 11.95
C ILE A 262 3.58 13.69 11.31
N ASN A 263 3.43 13.14 10.11
CA ASN A 263 2.20 13.24 9.30
C ASN A 263 1.18 12.16 9.66
N GLY A 264 1.64 11.02 10.18
CA GLY A 264 0.76 9.88 10.41
C GLY A 264 1.48 8.61 10.86
N LEU A 265 0.72 7.52 10.88
CA LEU A 265 1.24 6.18 11.11
C LEU A 265 1.02 5.33 9.87
N ALA A 266 2.04 4.55 9.52
CA ALA A 266 1.95 3.50 8.52
C ALA A 266 1.66 2.16 9.23
N PHE A 267 0.91 1.24 8.63
CA PHE A 267 0.57 -0.04 9.27
C PHE A 267 0.43 -1.21 8.28
N HIS A 268 0.62 -2.43 8.81
CA HIS A 268 0.61 -3.71 8.08
C HIS A 268 -0.53 -4.64 8.57
N TRP A 269 -0.75 -5.77 7.90
CA TRP A 269 -1.86 -6.69 8.23
C TRP A 269 -1.47 -8.04 8.85
N TYR A 270 -0.20 -8.28 9.19
CA TYR A 270 0.27 -9.65 9.44
C TYR A 270 -0.29 -10.28 10.72
N THR A 271 -0.92 -9.50 11.60
CA THR A 271 -1.62 -9.97 12.81
C THR A 271 -3.15 -9.95 12.70
N GLY A 272 -3.71 -9.65 11.51
CA GLY A 272 -5.14 -9.70 11.23
C GLY A 272 -5.84 -8.34 11.31
N ASP A 273 -7.17 -8.37 11.49
CA ASP A 273 -8.07 -7.25 11.18
C ASP A 273 -7.78 -5.96 11.95
N HIS A 274 -7.90 -6.00 13.29
CA HIS A 274 -7.70 -4.87 14.22
C HIS A 274 -8.29 -3.51 13.79
N PHE A 275 -9.35 -3.52 12.98
CA PHE A 275 -9.94 -2.32 12.35
C PHE A 275 -10.35 -1.24 13.36
N SER A 276 -10.75 -1.64 14.57
CA SER A 276 -11.14 -0.72 15.64
C SER A 276 -9.99 0.21 16.08
N GLN A 277 -8.73 -0.21 15.98
CA GLN A 277 -7.58 0.64 16.31
C GLN A 277 -7.41 1.77 15.29
N ILE A 278 -7.57 1.46 14.00
CA ILE A 278 -7.59 2.46 12.92
C ILE A 278 -8.74 3.45 13.18
N GLN A 279 -9.94 2.95 13.48
CA GLN A 279 -11.11 3.80 13.73
C GLN A 279 -10.93 4.71 14.95
N TYR A 280 -10.35 4.21 16.03
CA TYR A 280 -10.06 5.01 17.21
C TYR A 280 -9.10 6.15 16.87
N LEU A 281 -7.99 5.86 16.18
CA LEU A 281 -7.03 6.91 15.80
C LEU A 281 -7.57 7.88 14.75
N ALA A 282 -8.43 7.43 13.83
CA ALA A 282 -9.08 8.33 12.88
C ALA A 282 -9.99 9.36 13.58
N GLN A 283 -10.54 9.01 14.76
CA GLN A 283 -11.34 9.91 15.59
C GLN A 283 -10.48 10.81 16.48
N CYS A 284 -9.41 10.26 17.08
CA CYS A 284 -8.54 10.99 17.99
C CYS A 284 -7.51 11.90 17.28
N LEU A 285 -7.08 11.51 16.09
CA LEU A 285 -6.05 12.18 15.29
C LEU A 285 -6.58 12.50 13.88
N PRO A 286 -7.68 13.27 13.74
CA PRO A 286 -8.36 13.47 12.45
C PRO A 286 -7.50 14.19 11.39
N ASP A 287 -6.47 14.91 11.83
CA ASP A 287 -5.51 15.63 10.97
C ASP A 287 -4.27 14.77 10.63
N LYS A 288 -4.19 13.52 11.12
CA LYS A 288 -3.12 12.57 10.82
C LYS A 288 -3.57 11.54 9.81
N LYS A 289 -2.62 11.03 9.04
CA LYS A 289 -2.85 9.97 8.06
C LYS A 289 -2.61 8.60 8.68
N LEU A 290 -3.48 7.64 8.38
CA LEU A 290 -3.31 6.24 8.71
C LEU A 290 -3.14 5.49 7.39
N LEU A 291 -1.92 5.11 7.04
CA LEU A 291 -1.59 4.55 5.73
C LEU A 291 -1.36 3.05 5.85
N PHE A 292 -2.10 2.23 5.10
CA PHE A 292 -1.72 0.84 4.91
C PHE A 292 -0.50 0.82 3.96
N SER A 293 0.66 0.46 4.49
CA SER A 293 1.95 0.57 3.78
C SER A 293 2.47 -0.74 3.22
N GLU A 294 1.97 -1.87 3.73
CA GLU A 294 2.44 -3.19 3.32
C GLU A 294 1.49 -4.31 3.77
N GLY A 295 1.30 -5.29 2.89
CA GLY A 295 0.85 -6.63 3.26
C GLY A 295 0.98 -7.58 2.09
N CYS A 296 1.21 -8.85 2.40
CA CYS A 296 1.27 -9.91 1.41
C CYS A 296 0.66 -11.22 1.93
N VAL A 297 0.60 -12.22 1.06
CA VAL A 297 0.18 -13.59 1.38
C VAL A 297 1.29 -14.56 0.98
N PRO A 298 1.45 -15.70 1.65
CA PRO A 298 2.47 -16.68 1.31
C PRO A 298 2.18 -17.37 -0.02
N MET A 299 3.17 -18.08 -0.55
CA MET A 299 2.92 -19.03 -1.65
C MET A 299 2.19 -20.27 -1.11
N GLU A 300 1.00 -20.55 -1.64
CA GLU A 300 0.18 -21.71 -1.27
C GLU A 300 -0.30 -22.44 -2.53
N SER A 301 -0.28 -23.79 -2.53
CA SER A 301 -0.52 -24.61 -3.73
C SER A 301 -1.80 -25.46 -3.68
N ASP A 302 -2.53 -25.46 -2.56
CA ASP A 302 -3.81 -26.16 -2.50
C ASP A 302 -4.91 -25.41 -3.28
N ALA A 303 -5.98 -26.13 -3.64
CA ALA A 303 -7.03 -25.62 -4.52
C ALA A 303 -7.75 -24.37 -3.97
N GLY A 304 -7.68 -24.10 -2.66
CA GLY A 304 -8.34 -22.97 -2.02
C GLY A 304 -7.49 -21.69 -1.95
N SER A 305 -6.18 -21.75 -2.27
CA SER A 305 -5.25 -20.65 -2.03
C SER A 305 -5.69 -19.34 -2.68
N GLN A 306 -6.01 -19.37 -3.98
CA GLN A 306 -6.42 -18.18 -4.72
C GLN A 306 -7.69 -17.51 -4.16
N ILE A 307 -8.63 -18.29 -3.61
CA ILE A 307 -9.84 -17.75 -2.97
C ILE A 307 -9.52 -17.17 -1.59
N ARG A 308 -8.60 -17.78 -0.82
CA ARG A 308 -8.13 -17.21 0.44
C ARG A 308 -7.39 -15.90 0.22
N HIS A 309 -6.50 -15.85 -0.77
CA HIS A 309 -5.77 -14.62 -1.12
C HIS A 309 -6.73 -13.53 -1.57
N TRP A 310 -7.69 -13.86 -2.45
CA TRP A 310 -8.79 -12.97 -2.82
C TRP A 310 -9.52 -12.40 -1.60
N HIS A 311 -9.88 -13.26 -0.65
CA HIS A 311 -10.53 -12.86 0.60
C HIS A 311 -9.66 -11.92 1.41
N THR A 312 -8.40 -12.27 1.69
CA THR A 312 -7.49 -11.47 2.52
C THR A 312 -7.35 -10.04 1.99
N TYR A 313 -7.09 -9.87 0.68
CA TYR A 313 -6.93 -8.54 0.08
C TYR A 313 -8.24 -7.74 0.16
N LEU A 314 -9.38 -8.32 -0.25
CA LEU A 314 -10.65 -7.58 -0.23
C LEU A 314 -11.10 -7.25 1.20
N HIS A 315 -11.02 -8.21 2.10
CA HIS A 315 -11.46 -8.07 3.48
C HIS A 315 -10.70 -6.95 4.19
N ASP A 316 -9.38 -7.00 4.10
CA ASP A 316 -8.55 -6.02 4.80
C ASP A 316 -8.72 -4.62 4.21
N MET A 317 -8.71 -4.50 2.87
CA MET A 317 -8.92 -3.22 2.18
C MET A 317 -10.27 -2.58 2.58
N ILE A 318 -11.37 -3.35 2.54
CA ILE A 318 -12.69 -2.84 2.93
C ILE A 318 -12.67 -2.37 4.38
N GLY A 319 -12.22 -3.22 5.31
CA GLY A 319 -12.17 -2.90 6.73
C GLY A 319 -11.29 -1.69 7.05
N ASN A 320 -10.13 -1.58 6.40
CA ASN A 320 -9.22 -0.45 6.51
C ASN A 320 -9.90 0.87 6.09
N PHE A 321 -10.46 0.95 4.89
CA PHE A 321 -11.08 2.18 4.38
C PHE A 321 -12.35 2.54 5.16
N LYS A 322 -13.16 1.56 5.58
CA LYS A 322 -14.30 1.83 6.48
C LYS A 322 -13.86 2.45 7.82
N SER A 323 -12.64 2.17 8.24
CA SER A 323 -12.13 2.52 9.57
C SER A 323 -11.26 3.77 9.60
N GLY A 324 -11.00 4.44 8.48
CA GLY A 324 -10.21 5.68 8.46
C GLY A 324 -8.87 5.59 7.73
N CYS A 325 -8.58 4.49 7.05
CA CYS A 325 -7.37 4.36 6.24
C CYS A 325 -7.33 5.41 5.11
N SER A 326 -6.13 5.93 4.86
CA SER A 326 -5.82 7.03 3.94
C SER A 326 -5.14 6.57 2.64
N GLY A 327 -4.82 5.29 2.48
CA GLY A 327 -4.20 4.78 1.26
C GLY A 327 -3.81 3.32 1.40
N PHE A 328 -3.55 2.65 0.28
CA PHE A 328 -3.19 1.24 0.26
C PHE A 328 -1.94 1.02 -0.59
N ILE A 329 -0.92 0.40 -0.02
CA ILE A 329 0.29 -0.03 -0.72
C ILE A 329 0.47 -1.53 -0.48
N ASP A 330 0.32 -2.31 -1.55
CA ASP A 330 0.66 -3.73 -1.59
C ASP A 330 2.18 -3.95 -1.39
N TRP A 331 2.57 -5.19 -1.11
CA TRP A 331 3.96 -5.58 -1.07
C TRP A 331 4.58 -5.70 -2.46
N ASN A 332 5.37 -6.74 -2.74
CA ASN A 332 6.05 -6.88 -4.02
C ASN A 332 5.06 -6.82 -5.19
N LEU A 333 5.20 -5.82 -6.07
CA LEU A 333 4.40 -5.72 -7.30
C LEU A 333 4.51 -6.96 -8.18
N LEU A 334 5.70 -7.57 -8.16
CA LEU A 334 6.14 -8.60 -9.08
C LEU A 334 7.14 -9.52 -8.39
N LEU A 335 6.96 -10.83 -8.55
CA LEU A 335 7.92 -11.85 -8.17
C LEU A 335 8.08 -12.90 -9.27
N ASN A 336 9.09 -13.76 -9.17
CA ASN A 336 9.21 -14.91 -10.05
C ASN A 336 8.13 -15.98 -9.73
N SER A 337 8.05 -17.04 -10.53
CA SER A 337 7.08 -18.13 -10.35
C SER A 337 7.08 -18.80 -8.98
N GLU A 338 8.19 -18.75 -8.25
CA GLU A 338 8.35 -19.36 -6.92
C GLU A 338 8.09 -18.38 -5.76
N GLY A 339 7.86 -17.10 -6.06
CA GLY A 339 7.61 -16.08 -5.04
C GLY A 339 8.88 -15.41 -4.50
N GLY A 340 9.95 -15.38 -5.30
CA GLY A 340 11.20 -14.69 -4.97
C GLY A 340 11.69 -13.77 -6.10
N PRO A 341 12.98 -13.40 -6.12
CA PRO A 341 14.03 -13.81 -5.17
C PRO A 341 13.87 -13.16 -3.79
N ASN A 342 14.29 -13.88 -2.75
CA ASN A 342 14.34 -13.42 -1.36
C ASN A 342 15.57 -14.04 -0.69
N HIS A 343 16.47 -13.24 -0.10
CA HIS A 343 17.77 -13.74 0.39
C HIS A 343 17.69 -14.58 1.67
N GLN A 344 16.55 -14.56 2.36
CA GLN A 344 16.26 -15.43 3.51
C GLN A 344 15.28 -16.57 3.19
N GLY A 345 14.87 -16.72 1.93
CA GLY A 345 13.90 -17.76 1.54
C GLY A 345 12.48 -17.51 2.04
N ASN A 346 12.16 -16.28 2.45
CA ASN A 346 10.80 -15.85 2.84
C ASN A 346 9.94 -15.60 1.58
N LEU A 347 9.60 -16.67 0.86
CA LEU A 347 8.89 -16.58 -0.42
C LEU A 347 7.41 -16.19 -0.21
N CYS A 348 6.91 -15.27 -1.04
CA CYS A 348 5.53 -14.77 -0.97
C CYS A 348 4.87 -14.75 -2.34
N GLU A 349 3.54 -14.72 -2.37
CA GLU A 349 2.81 -14.42 -3.59
C GLU A 349 2.79 -12.90 -3.83
N ALA A 350 3.05 -12.49 -5.07
CA ALA A 350 2.79 -11.14 -5.57
C ALA A 350 1.55 -11.15 -6.47
N PRO A 351 0.77 -10.06 -6.62
CA PRO A 351 -0.40 -10.07 -7.50
C PRO A 351 -0.06 -10.37 -8.96
N ILE A 352 1.16 -10.04 -9.41
CA ILE A 352 1.72 -10.54 -10.67
C ILE A 352 2.96 -11.38 -10.40
N GLN A 353 3.07 -12.52 -11.09
CA GLN A 353 4.29 -13.32 -11.15
C GLN A 353 4.75 -13.56 -12.57
N TYR A 354 6.05 -13.74 -12.76
CA TYR A 354 6.66 -13.90 -14.07
C TYR A 354 7.51 -15.18 -14.15
N ASP A 355 7.28 -15.93 -15.22
CA ASP A 355 8.10 -17.07 -15.64
C ASP A 355 9.04 -16.64 -16.77
N ALA A 356 10.32 -16.47 -16.42
CA ALA A 356 11.36 -16.07 -17.36
C ALA A 356 11.69 -17.14 -18.42
N GLN A 357 11.43 -18.42 -18.15
CA GLN A 357 11.77 -19.48 -19.11
C GLN A 357 10.84 -19.46 -20.33
N ASN A 358 9.58 -19.09 -20.10
CA ASN A 358 8.54 -19.09 -21.14
C ASN A 358 8.08 -17.67 -21.53
N ASP A 359 8.63 -16.62 -20.92
CA ASP A 359 8.19 -15.22 -21.07
C ASP A 359 6.69 -15.05 -20.77
N VAL A 360 6.22 -15.67 -19.68
CA VAL A 360 4.80 -15.69 -19.30
C VAL A 360 4.55 -14.87 -18.05
N LEU A 361 3.61 -13.92 -18.16
CA LEU A 361 3.11 -13.12 -17.06
C LEU A 361 1.79 -13.70 -16.52
N ARG A 362 1.73 -13.98 -15.21
CA ARG A 362 0.55 -14.48 -14.51
C ARG A 362 -0.03 -13.40 -13.59
N ARG A 363 -1.34 -13.21 -13.65
CA ARG A 363 -2.10 -12.37 -12.69
C ARG A 363 -2.85 -13.27 -11.71
N ASN A 364 -2.54 -13.12 -10.42
CA ASN A 364 -3.22 -13.84 -9.34
C ASN A 364 -4.55 -13.18 -8.99
N HIS A 365 -5.37 -13.82 -8.16
CA HIS A 365 -6.68 -13.27 -7.80
C HIS A 365 -6.57 -11.94 -7.05
N SER A 366 -5.55 -11.77 -6.21
CA SER A 366 -5.23 -10.51 -5.53
C SER A 366 -5.13 -9.33 -6.49
N TRP A 367 -4.60 -9.50 -7.70
CA TRP A 367 -4.53 -8.44 -8.71
C TRP A 367 -5.92 -7.92 -9.06
N TYR A 368 -6.86 -8.82 -9.35
CA TYR A 368 -8.24 -8.43 -9.66
C TYR A 368 -8.96 -7.87 -8.42
N GLY A 369 -8.63 -8.36 -7.22
CA GLY A 369 -9.18 -7.88 -5.95
C GLY A 369 -8.80 -6.41 -5.70
N ILE A 370 -7.52 -6.08 -5.80
CA ILE A 370 -7.04 -4.69 -5.75
C ILE A 370 -7.65 -3.87 -6.88
N GLY A 371 -7.82 -4.47 -8.06
CA GLY A 371 -8.44 -3.88 -9.24
C GLY A 371 -9.88 -3.37 -9.02
N HIS A 372 -10.62 -3.94 -8.06
CA HIS A 372 -11.95 -3.41 -7.68
C HIS A 372 -11.90 -2.03 -7.03
N PHE A 373 -10.72 -1.59 -6.59
CA PHE A 373 -10.47 -0.29 -5.97
C PHE A 373 -9.64 0.63 -6.88
N CYS A 374 -8.40 0.25 -7.18
CA CYS A 374 -7.39 1.15 -7.75
C CYS A 374 -7.76 1.68 -9.14
N ARG A 375 -8.51 0.90 -9.93
CA ARG A 375 -8.96 1.27 -11.28
C ARG A 375 -9.99 2.41 -11.27
N TYR A 376 -10.69 2.60 -10.15
CA TYR A 376 -11.91 3.42 -10.11
C TYR A 376 -11.87 4.53 -9.07
N VAL A 377 -11.11 4.36 -8.00
CA VAL A 377 -10.96 5.36 -6.94
C VAL A 377 -9.67 6.15 -7.16
N ARG A 378 -9.79 7.48 -7.26
CA ARG A 378 -8.70 8.39 -7.63
C ARG A 378 -8.06 9.04 -6.39
N PRO A 379 -6.79 9.47 -6.46
CA PRO A 379 -6.18 10.31 -5.43
C PRO A 379 -7.06 11.52 -5.10
N GLY A 380 -7.22 11.82 -3.81
CA GLY A 380 -8.09 12.88 -3.31
C GLY A 380 -9.56 12.50 -3.17
N ALA A 381 -9.95 11.26 -3.54
CA ALA A 381 -11.28 10.75 -3.21
C ALA A 381 -11.48 10.73 -1.69
N ARG A 382 -12.73 10.88 -1.24
CA ARG A 382 -13.12 10.68 0.15
C ARG A 382 -13.98 9.46 0.31
N VAL A 383 -13.79 8.71 1.39
CA VAL A 383 -14.74 7.66 1.78
C VAL A 383 -16.08 8.33 2.08
N MET A 384 -17.20 7.72 1.68
CA MET A 384 -18.53 8.17 2.07
C MET A 384 -19.12 7.28 3.15
N LEU A 385 -19.97 7.84 4.00
CA LEU A 385 -20.75 7.06 4.94
C LEU A 385 -21.65 6.06 4.19
N SER A 386 -21.56 4.80 4.59
CA SER A 386 -22.40 3.71 4.10
C SER A 386 -22.63 2.65 5.17
N SER A 387 -23.73 1.93 5.05
CA SER A 387 -24.09 0.84 5.96
C SER A 387 -24.69 -0.34 5.19
N SER A 388 -24.22 -1.54 5.48
CA SER A 388 -24.81 -2.80 5.03
C SER A 388 -25.82 -3.34 6.05
N TYR A 389 -26.85 -4.02 5.56
CA TYR A 389 -27.81 -4.74 6.40
C TYR A 389 -27.22 -6.05 6.99
N ASP A 390 -26.14 -6.56 6.41
CA ASP A 390 -25.46 -7.80 6.82
C ASP A 390 -23.95 -7.64 6.63
N ASN A 391 -23.18 -7.90 7.69
CA ASN A 391 -21.73 -7.78 7.68
C ASN A 391 -21.03 -8.77 6.74
N LEU A 392 -21.71 -9.84 6.29
CA LEU A 392 -21.19 -10.76 5.26
C LEU A 392 -21.16 -10.14 3.86
N LEU A 393 -21.93 -9.07 3.63
CA LEU A 393 -21.79 -8.19 2.47
C LEU A 393 -20.94 -6.99 2.88
N GLU A 394 -19.62 -7.20 2.85
CA GLU A 394 -18.65 -6.17 3.15
C GLU A 394 -18.70 -5.10 2.06
N GLU A 395 -18.67 -3.83 2.45
CA GLU A 395 -18.83 -2.73 1.51
C GLU A 395 -18.13 -1.47 1.97
N VAL A 396 -17.61 -0.70 1.01
CA VAL A 396 -17.10 0.65 1.27
C VAL A 396 -17.33 1.54 0.06
N GLY A 397 -17.79 2.76 0.33
CA GLY A 397 -18.09 3.76 -0.67
C GLY A 397 -17.07 4.90 -0.71
N PHE A 398 -16.88 5.48 -1.89
CA PHE A 398 -16.04 6.65 -2.12
C PHE A 398 -16.75 7.68 -3.01
N VAL A 399 -16.33 8.93 -2.88
CA VAL A 399 -16.64 10.02 -3.81
C VAL A 399 -15.32 10.55 -4.36
N ASN A 400 -15.09 10.36 -5.66
CA ASN A 400 -13.94 10.91 -6.36
C ASN A 400 -13.98 12.45 -6.40
N PRO A 401 -12.85 13.14 -6.62
CA PRO A 401 -12.80 14.61 -6.66
C PRO A 401 -13.76 15.27 -7.67
N ASP A 402 -14.08 14.56 -8.74
CA ASP A 402 -15.01 15.02 -9.78
C ASP A 402 -16.49 14.69 -9.48
N GLY A 403 -16.80 14.17 -8.29
CA GLY A 403 -18.15 13.82 -7.85
C GLY A 403 -18.67 12.46 -8.31
N GLU A 404 -17.87 11.65 -9.00
CA GLU A 404 -18.20 10.24 -9.29
C GLU A 404 -18.27 9.45 -7.97
N ARG A 405 -19.35 8.69 -7.80
CA ARG A 405 -19.56 7.80 -6.64
C ARG A 405 -19.10 6.40 -7.02
N VAL A 406 -18.36 5.77 -6.13
CA VAL A 406 -17.81 4.43 -6.27
C VAL A 406 -18.23 3.62 -5.05
N LEU A 407 -18.82 2.44 -5.24
CA LEU A 407 -19.14 1.52 -4.15
C LEU A 407 -18.54 0.16 -4.47
N VAL A 408 -17.68 -0.35 -3.58
CA VAL A 408 -17.20 -1.73 -3.64
C VAL A 408 -18.05 -2.57 -2.69
N VAL A 409 -18.51 -3.73 -3.15
CA VAL A 409 -19.26 -4.72 -2.38
C VAL A 409 -18.59 -6.08 -2.58
N TYR A 410 -18.32 -6.78 -1.49
CA TYR A 410 -17.74 -8.12 -1.45
C TYR A 410 -18.65 -9.05 -0.65
N ASN A 411 -19.08 -10.13 -1.27
CA ASN A 411 -19.82 -11.20 -0.62
C ASN A 411 -18.86 -12.27 -0.08
N ARG A 412 -18.61 -12.27 1.23
CA ARG A 412 -17.80 -13.32 1.86
C ARG A 412 -18.59 -14.56 2.29
N ASP A 413 -19.90 -14.55 2.08
CA ASP A 413 -20.73 -15.73 2.32
C ASP A 413 -20.41 -16.84 1.29
N VAL A 414 -20.65 -18.08 1.68
CA VAL A 414 -20.52 -19.25 0.82
C VAL A 414 -21.76 -19.46 -0.06
N GLN A 415 -22.77 -18.61 0.09
CA GLN A 415 -24.01 -18.59 -0.69
C GLN A 415 -24.11 -17.35 -1.58
N GLU A 416 -24.92 -17.44 -2.63
CA GLU A 416 -25.32 -16.26 -3.39
C GLU A 416 -26.11 -15.31 -2.49
N ARG A 417 -25.77 -14.02 -2.54
CA ARG A 417 -26.39 -12.98 -1.72
C ARG A 417 -26.99 -11.89 -2.59
N ARG A 418 -28.08 -11.29 -2.12
CA ARG A 418 -28.76 -10.16 -2.75
C ARG A 418 -28.66 -8.93 -1.87
N CYS A 419 -28.60 -7.77 -2.49
CA CYS A 419 -28.74 -6.49 -1.80
C CYS A 419 -29.35 -5.44 -2.72
N ARG A 420 -29.79 -4.33 -2.14
CA ARG A 420 -30.22 -3.14 -2.85
C ARG A 420 -29.36 -1.96 -2.42
N VAL A 421 -28.58 -1.43 -3.35
CA VAL A 421 -27.83 -0.20 -3.11
C VAL A 421 -28.81 0.96 -3.17
N LEU A 422 -28.91 1.73 -2.10
CA LEU A 422 -29.88 2.81 -1.92
C LEU A 422 -29.17 4.16 -1.76
N ASP A 423 -29.37 5.05 -2.72
CA ASP A 423 -28.89 6.44 -2.73
C ASP A 423 -30.10 7.39 -2.78
N GLY A 424 -30.53 7.89 -1.61
CA GLY A 424 -31.68 8.77 -1.49
C GLY A 424 -33.00 8.09 -1.88
N ASP A 425 -33.60 8.54 -2.99
CA ASP A 425 -34.84 8.00 -3.56
C ASP A 425 -34.60 7.03 -4.73
N LYS A 426 -33.35 6.69 -5.02
CA LYS A 426 -32.96 5.77 -6.09
C LYS A 426 -32.35 4.50 -5.53
N GLU A 427 -32.67 3.36 -6.14
CA GLU A 427 -32.09 2.07 -5.78
C GLU A 427 -31.70 1.22 -6.99
N ILE A 428 -30.77 0.30 -6.79
CA ILE A 428 -30.42 -0.76 -7.73
C ILE A 428 -30.23 -2.08 -6.96
N ALA A 429 -30.90 -3.13 -7.43
CA ALA A 429 -30.74 -4.47 -6.88
C ALA A 429 -29.50 -5.14 -7.49
N LEU A 430 -28.67 -5.75 -6.64
CA LEU A 430 -27.49 -6.52 -7.00
C LEU A 430 -27.62 -7.95 -6.46
N THR A 431 -27.03 -8.88 -7.20
CA THR A 431 -26.85 -10.27 -6.78
C THR A 431 -25.38 -10.60 -6.94
N LEU A 432 -24.75 -11.12 -5.88
CA LEU A 432 -23.34 -11.48 -5.87
C LEU A 432 -23.22 -12.99 -5.61
N PRO A 433 -22.47 -13.74 -6.43
CA PRO A 433 -22.17 -15.14 -6.14
C PRO A 433 -21.32 -15.27 -4.86
N PRO A 434 -21.14 -16.49 -4.32
CA PRO A 434 -20.18 -16.74 -3.24
C PRO A 434 -18.80 -16.19 -3.59
N SER A 435 -18.14 -15.51 -2.65
CA SER A 435 -16.87 -14.80 -2.87
C SER A 435 -16.90 -13.72 -3.97
N GLY A 436 -18.07 -13.38 -4.53
CA GLY A 436 -18.20 -12.39 -5.60
C GLY A 436 -17.91 -10.98 -5.11
N ALA A 437 -17.24 -10.18 -5.94
CA ALA A 437 -17.06 -8.75 -5.70
C ALA A 437 -17.67 -7.92 -6.82
N SER A 438 -18.15 -6.73 -6.49
CA SER A 438 -18.69 -5.79 -7.46
C SER A 438 -18.32 -4.35 -7.12
N THR A 439 -17.94 -3.58 -8.14
CA THR A 439 -17.73 -2.14 -8.05
C THR A 439 -18.79 -1.41 -8.88
N LEU A 440 -19.60 -0.60 -8.22
CA LEU A 440 -20.66 0.20 -8.82
C LEU A 440 -20.22 1.65 -8.93
N LEU A 441 -20.37 2.24 -10.13
CA LEU A 441 -19.97 3.61 -10.47
C LEU A 441 -21.16 4.41 -10.95
N TRP A 442 -21.42 5.59 -10.39
CA TRP A 442 -22.50 6.46 -10.85
C TRP A 442 -22.26 7.94 -10.50
N ARG A 443 -23.10 8.81 -11.03
CA ARG A 443 -23.14 10.24 -10.70
C ARG A 443 -24.57 10.65 -10.33
N GLN A 444 -24.70 11.69 -9.52
CA GLN A 444 -26.00 12.33 -9.30
C GLN A 444 -26.60 12.80 -10.63
N GLU A 445 -27.92 12.72 -10.76
CA GLU A 445 -28.60 13.36 -11.89
C GLU A 445 -28.39 14.88 -11.81
N SER A 446 -28.06 15.49 -12.95
CA SER A 446 -28.05 16.94 -13.06
C SER A 446 -29.49 17.44 -12.87
N ILE A 447 -29.70 18.35 -11.92
CA ILE A 447 -31.00 18.99 -11.67
C ILE A 447 -31.33 19.94 -12.82
#